data_AF-A0A7C6TXF3-F1
#
_entry.id   AF-A0A7C6TXF3-F1
#
_cell.length_a   1.000
_cell.length_b   1.000
_cell.length_c   1.000
_cell.angle_alpha   90.00
_cell.angle_beta   90.00
_cell.angle_gamma   90.00
#
_symmetry.space_group_name_H-M   'P 1'
#
loop_
_entity.id
_entity.type
_entity.pdbx_description
1 polymer ?
#
loop_
_entity_poly.entity_id
_entity_poly.type
_entity_poly.pdbx_seq_one_letter_code
_entity_poly.pdbx_strand_id
1 'polypeptide(L)' 'ALSRLNERENRILALRFFEGKTQNEVSEEIGISQAQVSRLEKNALDKIKKMI' A
#
# COMPACT_ATOMS: atom_id res chain seq x y z
N ALA A 1 -15.32 -0.77 -3.92
CA ALA A 1 -14.00 -0.51 -4.53
C ALA A 1 -12.85 -1.13 -3.72
N LEU A 2 -12.72 -0.88 -2.41
CA LEU A 2 -11.62 -1.43 -1.59
C LEU A 2 -11.65 -2.96 -1.31
N SER A 3 -12.76 -3.64 -1.62
CA SER A 3 -12.97 -5.07 -1.33
C SER A 3 -12.12 -6.04 -2.16
N ARG A 4 -11.31 -5.56 -3.11
CA ARG A 4 -10.37 -6.38 -3.91
C ARG A 4 -8.90 -6.19 -3.54
N LEU A 5 -8.61 -5.28 -2.62
CA LEU A 5 -7.28 -5.16 -2.04
C LEU A 5 -7.13 -6.19 -0.93
N ASN A 6 -5.98 -6.86 -0.90
CA ASN A 6 -5.68 -7.71 0.25
C ASN A 6 -5.40 -6.83 1.48
N GLU A 7 -5.45 -7.45 2.67
CA GLU A 7 -5.26 -6.73 3.94
C GLU A 7 -3.93 -5.95 3.99
N ARG A 8 -2.88 -6.52 3.42
CA ARG A 8 -1.55 -5.90 3.38
C ARG A 8 -1.51 -4.67 2.45
N GLU A 9 -2.13 -4.74 1.28
CA GLU A 9 -2.28 -3.60 0.36
C GLU A 9 -3.11 -2.48 1.02
N ASN A 10 -4.23 -2.83 1.67
CA ASN A 10 -5.04 -1.85 2.40
C ASN A 10 -4.26 -1.18 3.54
N ARG A 11 -3.51 -1.97 4.33
CA ARG A 11 -2.65 -1.45 5.41
C ARG A 11 -1.58 -0.50 4.87
N ILE A 12 -0.92 -0.86 3.76
CA ILE A 12 0.08 0.00 3.11
C ILE A 12 -0.56 1.33 2.67
N LEU A 13 -1.71 1.30 1.99
CA LEU A 13 -2.38 2.53 1.55
C LEU A 13 -2.85 3.38 2.73
N ALA A 14 -3.33 2.77 3.82
CA ALA A 14 -3.70 3.49 5.04
C ALA A 14 -2.51 4.30 5.59
N LEU A 15 -1.38 3.62 5.80
CA LEU A 15 -0.17 4.27 6.31
C LEU A 15 0.35 5.37 5.37
N ARG A 16 0.32 5.12 4.05
CA ARG A 16 0.86 6.05 3.04
C ARG A 16 0.00 7.30 2.82
N PHE A 17 -1.31 7.14 2.72
CA PHE A 17 -2.20 8.21 2.26
C PHE A 17 -3.07 8.81 3.37
N PHE A 18 -3.32 8.06 4.46
CA PHE A 18 -4.08 8.58 5.60
C PHE A 18 -3.16 9.01 6.75
N GLU A 19 -2.09 8.27 7.02
CA GLU A 19 -1.11 8.63 8.05
C GLU A 19 0.09 9.41 7.51
N GLY A 20 0.25 9.52 6.18
CA GLY A 20 1.30 10.32 5.54
C GLY A 20 2.73 9.74 5.66
N LYS A 21 2.88 8.47 6.04
CA LYS A 21 4.20 7.82 6.18
C LYS A 21 4.91 7.65 4.83
N THR A 22 6.23 7.71 4.85
CA THR A 22 7.10 7.38 3.70
C THR A 22 7.10 5.87 3.44
N GLN A 23 7.52 5.44 2.25
CA GLN A 23 7.64 4.00 1.95
C GLN A 23 8.70 3.32 2.83
N ASN A 24 9.73 4.05 3.26
CA ASN A 24 10.74 3.54 4.19
C ASN A 24 10.13 3.27 5.57
N GLU A 25 9.41 4.24 6.13
CA GLU A 25 8.73 4.07 7.43
C GLU A 25 7.71 2.93 7.39
N VAL A 26 6.96 2.80 6.29
CA VAL A 26 6.03 1.66 6.08
C VAL A 26 6.79 0.34 5.98
N SER A 27 7.97 0.33 5.35
CA SER A 27 8.80 -0.88 5.21
C SER A 27 9.29 -1.39 6.57
N GLU A 28 9.68 -0.46 7.45
CA GLU A 28 10.09 -0.74 8.82
C GLU A 28 8.92 -1.24 9.66
N GLU A 29 7.74 -0.60 9.57
CA GLU A 29 6.56 -1.00 10.34
C GLU A 29 5.99 -2.37 9.93
N ILE A 30 6.00 -2.69 8.64
CA ILE A 30 5.43 -3.94 8.11
C ILE A 30 6.45 -5.08 8.11
N GLY A 31 7.75 -4.79 8.21
CA GLY A 31 8.82 -5.78 8.20
C GLY A 31 9.07 -6.39 6.80
N ILE A 32 8.97 -5.58 5.76
CA ILE A 32 9.29 -5.96 4.37
C ILE A 32 10.21 -4.92 3.74
N SER A 33 10.87 -5.23 2.63
CA SER A 33 11.72 -4.24 1.95
C SER A 33 10.90 -3.08 1.39
N GLN A 34 11.48 -1.87 1.34
CA GLN A 34 10.86 -0.72 0.67
C GLN A 34 10.48 -1.03 -0.79
N ALA A 35 11.30 -1.80 -1.50
CA ALA A 35 10.99 -2.22 -2.86
C ALA A 35 9.72 -3.10 -2.93
N GLN A 36 9.47 -3.95 -1.93
CA GLN A 36 8.22 -4.70 -1.81
C GLN A 36 7.04 -3.78 -1.48
N VAL A 37 7.21 -2.80 -0.58
CA VAL A 37 6.18 -1.78 -0.30
C VAL A 37 5.78 -1.05 -1.59
N SER A 38 6.77 -0.57 -2.35
CA SER A 38 6.55 0.13 -3.62
C SER A 38 5.76 -0.70 -4.64
N ARG A 39 6.09 -1.99 -4.78
CA ARG A 39 5.35 -2.90 -5.67
C ARG A 39 3.90 -3.11 -5.22
N LEU A 40 3.69 -3.33 -3.92
CA LEU A 40 2.34 -3.54 -3.37
C LEU A 40 1.49 -2.27 -3.47
N GLU A 41 2.06 -1.10 -3.17
CA GLU A 41 1.41 0.20 -3.32
C GLU A 41 0.99 0.45 -4.77
N LYS A 42 1.91 0.24 -5.74
CA LYS A 42 1.59 0.37 -7.16
C LYS A 42 0.47 -0.58 -7.60
N ASN A 43 0.56 -1.86 -7.24
CA ASN A 43 -0.47 -2.84 -7.58
C ASN A 43 -1.83 -2.47 -6.98
N ALA A 44 -1.85 -1.96 -5.75
CA ALA A 44 -3.07 -1.53 -5.09
C ALA A 44 -3.70 -0.31 -5.78
N LEU A 45 -2.89 0.69 -6.15
CA LEU A 45 -3.35 1.87 -6.91
C LEU A 45 -3.87 1.49 -8.31
N ASP A 46 -3.18 0.59 -9.01
CA ASP A 46 -3.61 0.08 -10.32
C ASP A 46 -4.95 -0.66 -10.22
N LYS A 47 -5.18 -1.43 -9.15
CA LYS A 47 -6.48 -2.07 -8.87
C LYS A 47 -7.57 -1.04 -8.64
N ILE A 48 -7.32 -0.01 -7.82
CA ILE A 48 -8.29 1.06 -7.56
C ILE A 48 -8.66 1.78 -8.86
N LYS A 49 -7.66 2.14 -9.67
CA LYS A 49 -7.86 2.84 -10.95
C LYS A 49 -8.74 2.05 -11.93
N LYS A 50 -8.66 0.72 -11.93
CA LYS A 50 -9.50 -0.15 -12.78
C LYS A 50 -10.94 -0.31 -12.30
N MET A 51 -11.24 0.13 -11.07
CA MET A 51 -12.57 0.03 -10.48
C MET A 51 -13.36 1.34 -10.55
N ILE A 52 -12.72 2.40 -11.04
CA ILE A 52 -13.33 3.68 -11.42
C ILE A 52 -13.59 3.61 -12.93
#